data_AF-A0A7C6NCR4-F1
#
_entry.id   AF-A0A7C6NCR4-F1
#
_cell.length_a   1.000
_cell.length_b   1.000
_cell.length_c   1.000
_cell.angle_alpha   90.00
_cell.angle_beta   90.00
_cell.angle_gamma   90.00
#
_symmetry.space_group_name_H-M   'P 1'
#
loop_
_entity.id
_entity.type
_entity.pdbx_description
1 polymer ?
#
loop_
_entity_poly.entity_id
_entity_poly.type
_entity_poly.pdbx_seq_one_letter_code
_entity_poly.pdbx_strand_id
1 'polypeptide(L)'
;MKNKTILIPNSFYGRTVPAIFYQRLHRFAARVETEEGEEEVHIPNSGRLAELLFAGNQVGLHFEGKKGRKTRYTLVKAQTPDGWAFIDSRLPNRILAKHWPDFSPLRGYDKAYPETTVGASRFDLALYEKNPEKIAFLEAKCVTLVQEGTGLFPDAPTERGRKHLLELAQLARDSHRALVFYFVQHPGGKRAWANGEMDPKFADAMREAIQAGVEFYAYRVMPGEEWVELTEVPVEEPAGE
;
A
#
# COMPACT_ATOMS: atom_id res chain seq x y z
N MET A 1 -22.99 -2.27 -10.09
CA MET A 1 -21.99 -1.52 -10.88
C MET A 1 -20.74 -2.40 -10.96
N LYS A 2 -20.14 -2.62 -12.13
CA LYS A 2 -18.90 -3.40 -12.21
C LYS A 2 -17.78 -2.56 -11.60
N ASN A 3 -17.03 -3.11 -10.64
CA ASN A 3 -15.84 -2.45 -10.10
C ASN A 3 -14.88 -2.12 -11.24
N LYS A 4 -14.27 -0.93 -11.22
CA LYS A 4 -13.29 -0.56 -12.25
C LYS A 4 -12.00 -1.34 -11.99
N THR A 5 -11.47 -1.96 -13.03
CA THR A 5 -10.22 -2.72 -12.98
C THR A 5 -9.18 -2.07 -13.86
N ILE A 6 -7.96 -1.93 -13.33
CA ILE A 6 -6.76 -1.44 -14.04
C ILE A 6 -5.75 -2.58 -14.05
N LEU A 7 -5.20 -2.89 -15.23
CA LEU A 7 -4.07 -3.82 -15.36
C LEU A 7 -2.81 -3.00 -15.61
N ILE A 8 -1.83 -3.12 -14.71
CA ILE A 8 -0.51 -2.50 -14.87
C ILE A 8 0.57 -3.57 -15.03
N PRO A 9 1.63 -3.35 -15.81
CA PRO A 9 2.71 -4.32 -15.94
C PRO A 9 3.37 -4.59 -14.58
N ASN A 10 3.64 -5.86 -14.25
CA ASN A 10 4.43 -6.25 -13.07
C ASN A 10 5.93 -6.00 -13.29
N SER A 11 6.27 -4.73 -13.56
CA SER A 11 7.64 -4.24 -13.66
C SER A 11 8.33 -4.07 -12.30
N PHE A 12 7.65 -4.43 -11.20
CA PHE A 12 8.15 -4.24 -9.83
C PHE A 12 8.91 -5.45 -9.31
N TYR A 13 8.41 -6.66 -9.58
CA TYR A 13 8.98 -7.90 -9.02
C TYR A 13 9.20 -9.01 -10.04
N GLY A 14 8.61 -8.92 -11.25
CA GLY A 14 8.72 -9.96 -12.27
C GLY A 14 8.41 -11.36 -11.73
N ARG A 15 9.10 -12.38 -12.26
CA ARG A 15 9.02 -13.76 -11.73
C ARG A 15 9.73 -13.84 -10.38
N THR A 16 9.02 -14.32 -9.37
CA THR A 16 9.54 -14.50 -8.01
C THR A 16 10.11 -15.91 -7.81
N VAL A 17 11.13 -16.03 -6.97
CA VAL A 17 11.65 -17.33 -6.50
C VAL A 17 10.75 -17.83 -5.35
N PRO A 18 10.21 -19.06 -5.43
CA PRO A 18 9.42 -19.64 -4.35
C PRO A 18 10.30 -20.01 -3.15
N ALA A 19 9.74 -19.85 -1.95
CA ALA A 19 10.39 -20.24 -0.70
C ALA A 19 9.36 -20.57 0.38
N ILE A 20 9.79 -21.22 1.46
CA ILE A 20 8.99 -21.46 2.67
C ILE A 20 9.48 -20.56 3.79
N PHE A 21 8.57 -19.82 4.41
CA PHE A 21 8.90 -18.96 5.54
C PHE A 21 9.25 -19.80 6.78
N TYR A 22 10.40 -19.53 7.39
CA TYR A 22 10.79 -20.23 8.61
C TYR A 22 10.53 -19.37 9.85
N GLN A 23 11.23 -18.23 9.96
CA GLN A 23 11.03 -17.32 11.08
C GLN A 23 11.44 -15.89 10.74
N ARG A 24 10.81 -14.93 11.41
CA ARG A 24 11.27 -13.54 11.40
C ARG A 24 12.44 -13.39 12.36
N LEU A 25 13.56 -12.85 11.88
CA LEU A 25 14.72 -12.55 12.71
C LEU A 25 14.55 -11.22 13.45
N HIS A 26 14.10 -10.20 12.72
CA HIS A 26 13.75 -8.89 13.25
C HIS A 26 12.85 -8.15 12.24
N ARG A 27 12.49 -6.89 12.51
CA ARG A 27 11.52 -6.14 11.69
C ARG A 27 11.84 -6.06 10.18
N PHE A 28 13.09 -6.27 9.77
CA PHE A 28 13.53 -6.13 8.38
C PHE A 28 14.26 -7.36 7.82
N ALA A 29 14.26 -8.49 8.54
CA ALA A 29 14.90 -9.72 8.09
C ALA A 29 14.16 -10.98 8.54
N ALA A 30 14.20 -12.02 7.72
CA ALA A 30 13.68 -13.35 8.01
C ALA A 30 14.60 -14.43 7.45
N ARG A 31 14.46 -15.65 7.99
CA ARG A 31 14.99 -16.88 7.38
C ARG A 31 13.88 -17.57 6.61
N VAL A 32 14.22 -18.04 5.43
CA VAL A 32 13.33 -18.80 4.54
C VAL A 32 14.11 -19.99 3.95
N GLU A 33 13.39 -21.02 3.53
CA GLU A 33 13.96 -22.17 2.82
C GLU A 33 13.64 -22.04 1.33
N THR A 34 14.68 -22.04 0.49
CA THR A 34 14.57 -22.06 -0.99
C THR A 34 14.97 -23.43 -1.52
N GLU A 35 14.85 -23.67 -2.83
CA GLU A 35 15.40 -24.90 -3.45
C GLU A 35 16.94 -25.01 -3.32
N GLU A 36 17.65 -23.88 -3.17
CA GLU A 36 19.10 -23.84 -2.93
C GLU A 36 19.47 -24.06 -1.46
N GLY A 37 18.47 -24.13 -0.57
CA GLY A 37 18.62 -24.21 0.87
C GLY A 37 18.21 -22.93 1.59
N GLU A 38 18.69 -22.78 2.81
CA GLU A 38 18.28 -21.72 3.72
C GLU A 38 18.88 -20.35 3.38
N GLU A 39 18.06 -19.29 3.40
CA GLU A 39 18.44 -17.93 3.05
C GLU A 39 17.97 -16.88 4.08
N GLU A 40 18.82 -15.89 4.36
CA GLU A 40 18.41 -14.64 5.04
C GLU A 40 17.89 -13.63 4.00
N VAL A 41 16.65 -13.18 4.16
CA VAL A 41 15.97 -12.28 3.21
C VAL A 41 15.55 -10.98 3.88
N HIS A 42 15.48 -9.90 3.09
CA HIS A 42 14.98 -8.62 3.57
C HIS A 42 13.45 -8.60 3.60
N ILE A 43 12.86 -8.07 4.67
CA ILE A 43 11.43 -7.75 4.75
C ILE A 43 11.25 -6.23 4.54
N PRO A 44 10.64 -5.80 3.42
CA PRO A 44 10.43 -4.39 3.11
C PRO A 44 9.13 -3.86 3.74
N ASN A 45 8.85 -4.24 4.99
CA ASN A 45 7.67 -3.83 5.73
C ASN A 45 7.95 -3.89 7.25
N SER A 46 7.74 -2.78 7.95
CA SER A 46 7.95 -2.69 9.39
C SER A 46 6.81 -3.27 10.23
N GLY A 47 5.64 -3.46 9.62
CA GLY A 47 4.46 -4.08 10.25
C GLY A 47 4.72 -5.52 10.67
N ARG A 48 3.86 -6.06 11.55
CA ARG A 48 4.04 -7.41 12.11
C ARG A 48 3.75 -8.50 11.09
N LEU A 49 2.74 -8.30 10.24
CA LEU A 49 2.33 -9.24 9.20
C LEU A 49 2.17 -10.68 9.75
N ALA A 50 1.63 -10.83 10.96
CA ALA A 50 1.65 -12.12 11.67
C ALA A 50 0.79 -13.18 10.96
N GLU A 51 -0.27 -12.72 10.30
CA GLU A 51 -1.18 -13.49 9.46
C GLU A 51 -0.55 -13.92 8.12
N LEU A 52 0.56 -13.30 7.71
CA LEU A 52 1.26 -13.59 6.45
C LEU A 52 2.62 -14.26 6.66
N LEU A 53 3.33 -13.94 7.74
CA LEU A 53 4.71 -14.33 8.01
C LEU A 53 4.79 -15.30 9.20
N PHE A 54 4.19 -16.48 9.01
CA PHE A 54 4.22 -17.59 9.96
C PHE A 54 5.01 -18.79 9.41
N ALA A 55 5.60 -19.58 10.30
CA ALA A 55 6.40 -20.74 9.93
C ALA A 55 5.62 -21.73 9.05
N GLY A 56 6.22 -22.14 7.93
CA GLY A 56 5.60 -23.03 6.96
C GLY A 56 4.79 -22.33 5.87
N ASN A 57 4.56 -21.01 5.94
CA ASN A 57 3.84 -20.32 4.87
C ASN A 57 4.67 -20.26 3.57
N GLN A 58 4.01 -20.36 2.42
CA GLN A 58 4.66 -20.14 1.13
C GLN A 58 4.87 -18.65 0.89
N VAL A 59 6.07 -18.28 0.45
CA VAL A 59 6.47 -16.90 0.17
C VAL A 59 7.16 -16.79 -1.19
N GLY A 60 7.09 -15.60 -1.78
CA GLY A 60 7.77 -15.27 -3.02
C GLY A 60 8.85 -14.23 -2.80
N LEU A 61 10.04 -14.52 -3.31
CA LEU A 61 11.23 -13.70 -3.20
C LEU A 61 11.51 -12.98 -4.52
N HIS A 62 11.90 -11.72 -4.44
CA HIS A 62 12.45 -10.96 -5.55
C HIS A 62 13.97 -10.87 -5.41
N PHE A 63 14.70 -11.25 -6.46
CA PHE A 63 16.16 -11.15 -6.49
C PHE A 63 16.58 -9.71 -6.75
N GLU A 64 17.32 -9.12 -5.82
CA GLU A 64 17.86 -7.76 -5.91
C GLU A 64 19.37 -7.71 -5.64
N GLY A 65 20.04 -8.86 -5.60
CA GLY A 65 21.43 -9.03 -5.21
C GLY A 65 22.38 -8.17 -6.06
N LYS A 66 22.75 -7.00 -5.54
CA LYS A 66 23.72 -6.07 -6.12
C LYS A 66 24.81 -5.74 -5.11
N LYS A 67 25.97 -5.30 -5.61
CA LYS A 67 27.13 -4.92 -4.79
C LYS A 67 26.70 -3.94 -3.67
N GLY A 68 26.92 -4.33 -2.41
CA GLY A 68 26.60 -3.53 -1.22
C GLY A 68 25.33 -3.93 -0.45
N ARG A 69 24.50 -4.86 -0.96
CA ARG A 69 23.38 -5.41 -0.17
C ARG A 69 23.85 -6.54 0.75
N LYS A 70 23.30 -6.60 1.97
CA LYS A 70 23.49 -7.73 2.89
C LYS A 70 22.76 -9.01 2.44
N THR A 71 21.55 -8.86 1.88
CA THR A 71 20.72 -9.97 1.41
C THR A 71 20.55 -9.94 -0.10
N ARG A 72 20.57 -11.12 -0.73
CA ARG A 72 20.33 -11.31 -2.17
C ARG A 72 18.86 -11.07 -2.54
N TYR A 73 17.97 -11.41 -1.63
CA TYR A 73 16.53 -11.41 -1.85
C TYR A 73 15.78 -10.43 -0.95
N THR A 74 14.64 -10.00 -1.46
CA THR A 74 13.58 -9.32 -0.72
C THR A 74 12.34 -10.21 -0.73
N LEU A 75 11.71 -10.44 0.41
CA LEU A 75 10.41 -11.12 0.50
C LEU A 75 9.33 -10.13 0.05
N VAL A 76 8.63 -10.45 -1.05
CA VAL A 76 7.71 -9.49 -1.69
C VAL A 76 6.25 -9.93 -1.67
N LYS A 77 5.99 -11.23 -1.55
CA LYS A 77 4.63 -11.78 -1.44
C LYS A 77 4.56 -12.98 -0.51
N ALA A 78 3.40 -13.21 0.08
CA ALA A 78 3.09 -14.35 0.94
C ALA A 78 1.75 -14.96 0.53
N GLN A 79 1.61 -16.28 0.69
CA GLN A 79 0.38 -16.98 0.36
C GLN A 79 -0.68 -16.75 1.44
N THR A 80 -1.92 -16.60 1.00
CA THR A 80 -3.13 -16.53 1.83
C THR A 80 -4.15 -17.53 1.29
N PRO A 81 -5.25 -17.81 2.02
CA PRO A 81 -6.34 -18.64 1.52
C PRO A 81 -7.00 -18.10 0.24
N ASP A 82 -6.95 -16.77 0.04
CA ASP A 82 -7.57 -16.08 -1.10
C ASP A 82 -6.61 -15.87 -2.28
N GLY A 83 -5.32 -16.22 -2.13
CA GLY A 83 -4.30 -16.05 -3.16
C GLY A 83 -3.00 -15.43 -2.63
N TRP A 84 -2.19 -14.89 -3.52
CA TRP A 84 -0.95 -14.21 -3.14
C TRP A 84 -1.21 -12.78 -2.67
N ALA A 85 -0.71 -12.41 -1.49
CA ALA A 85 -0.68 -11.03 -1.03
C ALA A 85 0.71 -10.42 -1.24
N PHE A 86 0.79 -9.21 -1.82
CA PHE A 86 2.04 -8.45 -1.75
C PHE A 86 2.27 -7.97 -0.31
N ILE A 87 3.52 -7.90 0.12
CA ILE A 87 3.87 -7.44 1.48
C ILE A 87 4.73 -6.18 1.49
N ASP A 88 5.27 -5.76 0.35
CA ASP A 88 6.18 -4.61 0.27
C ASP A 88 5.41 -3.30 0.45
N SER A 89 5.68 -2.63 1.57
CA SER A 89 5.00 -1.37 1.92
C SER A 89 5.40 -0.20 1.03
N ARG A 90 6.44 -0.35 0.22
CA ARG A 90 6.89 0.67 -0.74
C ARG A 90 6.16 0.55 -2.08
N LEU A 91 5.51 -0.58 -2.36
CA LEU A 91 4.85 -0.82 -3.65
C LEU A 91 3.74 0.20 -3.96
N PRO A 92 2.84 0.56 -3.02
CA PRO A 92 1.79 1.57 -3.28
C PRO A 92 2.32 2.88 -3.85
N ASN A 93 3.36 3.46 -3.24
CA ASN A 93 3.98 4.70 -3.71
C ASN A 93 4.57 4.54 -5.11
N ARG A 94 5.24 3.40 -5.37
CA ARG A 94 5.81 3.09 -6.68
C ARG A 94 4.73 2.93 -7.75
N ILE A 95 3.59 2.33 -7.41
CA ILE A 95 2.43 2.22 -8.30
C ILE A 95 1.89 3.63 -8.60
N LEU A 96 1.59 4.45 -7.60
CA LEU A 96 1.11 5.82 -7.84
C LEU A 96 2.09 6.62 -8.69
N ALA A 97 3.37 6.66 -8.33
CA ALA A 97 4.36 7.46 -9.05
C ALA A 97 4.49 7.07 -10.53
N LYS A 98 4.32 5.79 -10.88
CA LYS A 98 4.48 5.28 -12.24
C LYS A 98 3.18 5.23 -13.05
N HIS A 99 2.06 4.97 -12.38
CA HIS A 99 0.77 4.64 -13.00
C HIS A 99 -0.35 5.61 -12.63
N TRP A 100 -0.06 6.75 -11.99
CA TRP A 100 -1.09 7.76 -11.69
C TRP A 100 -2.02 8.11 -12.88
N PRO A 101 -1.59 8.18 -14.17
CA PRO A 101 -2.52 8.50 -15.26
C PRO A 101 -3.60 7.44 -15.50
N ASP A 102 -3.33 6.20 -15.08
CA ASP A 102 -4.25 5.06 -15.25
C ASP A 102 -5.42 5.14 -14.28
N PHE A 103 -5.27 5.88 -13.16
CA PHE A 103 -6.32 6.10 -12.18
C PHE A 103 -7.30 7.17 -12.66
N SER A 104 -8.56 6.77 -12.84
CA SER A 104 -9.65 7.67 -13.26
C SER A 104 -9.70 9.00 -12.50
N PRO A 105 -9.57 9.08 -11.16
CA PRO A 105 -9.63 10.36 -10.45
C PRO A 105 -8.43 11.28 -10.72
N LEU A 106 -7.33 10.76 -11.28
CA LEU A 106 -6.09 11.50 -11.50
C LEU A 106 -5.88 11.89 -12.97
N ARG A 107 -6.86 11.62 -13.84
CA ARG A 107 -6.83 12.07 -15.23
C ARG A 107 -6.94 13.60 -15.28
N GLY A 108 -6.18 14.22 -16.19
CA GLY A 108 -6.20 15.68 -16.41
C GLY A 108 -5.01 16.43 -15.81
N TYR A 109 -4.21 15.80 -14.94
CA TYR A 109 -2.92 16.35 -14.54
C TYR A 109 -1.85 16.12 -15.61
N ASP A 110 -0.81 16.98 -15.65
CA ASP A 110 0.25 16.96 -16.66
C ASP A 110 1.59 16.47 -16.11
N LYS A 111 1.85 16.75 -14.83
CA LYS A 111 3.15 16.52 -14.19
C LYS A 111 2.97 15.90 -12.82
N ALA A 112 3.91 15.04 -12.47
CA ALA A 112 3.96 14.38 -11.18
C ALA A 112 5.32 14.65 -10.50
N TYR A 113 5.27 14.97 -9.22
CA TYR A 113 6.42 15.24 -8.37
C TYR A 113 6.36 14.30 -7.15
N PRO A 114 7.11 13.19 -7.16
CA PRO A 114 7.16 12.26 -6.03
C PRO A 114 7.82 12.90 -4.80
N GLU A 115 7.46 12.40 -3.61
CA GLU A 115 8.09 12.78 -2.34
C GLU A 115 8.08 14.32 -2.09
N THR A 116 6.97 14.98 -2.43
CA THR A 116 6.83 16.45 -2.35
C THR A 116 6.63 16.89 -0.89
N THR A 117 7.47 17.80 -0.42
CA THR A 117 7.37 18.39 0.92
C THR A 117 6.43 19.58 0.94
N VAL A 118 5.48 19.58 1.87
CA VAL A 118 4.59 20.71 2.16
C VAL A 118 4.52 20.87 3.66
N GLY A 119 4.83 22.08 4.15
CA GLY A 119 4.92 22.34 5.58
C GLY A 119 5.90 21.38 6.26
N ALA A 120 5.39 20.54 7.16
CA ALA A 120 6.19 19.61 7.96
C ALA A 120 6.04 18.13 7.56
N SER A 121 5.32 17.83 6.46
CA SER A 121 5.23 16.46 5.92
C SER A 121 5.74 16.36 4.50
N ARG A 122 5.94 15.11 4.10
CA ARG A 122 6.35 14.73 2.76
C ARG A 122 5.32 13.74 2.24
N PHE A 123 4.57 14.18 1.23
CA PHE A 123 3.53 13.40 0.56
C PHE A 123 4.14 12.57 -0.56
N ASP A 124 3.50 11.45 -0.86
CA ASP A 124 4.05 10.47 -1.80
C ASP A 124 4.06 10.99 -3.24
N LEU A 125 3.06 11.80 -3.61
CA LEU A 125 2.96 12.41 -4.95
C LEU A 125 2.23 13.76 -4.90
N ALA A 126 2.73 14.73 -5.65
CA ALA A 126 1.98 15.93 -6.01
C ALA A 126 1.78 15.98 -7.52
N LEU A 127 0.54 16.19 -7.97
CA LEU A 127 0.18 16.31 -9.38
C LEU A 127 -0.18 17.75 -9.72
N TYR A 128 0.29 18.24 -10.87
CA TYR A 128 0.07 19.61 -11.33
C TYR A 128 -0.60 19.62 -12.70
N GLU A 129 -1.64 20.43 -12.82
CA GLU A 129 -2.35 20.77 -14.07
C GLU A 129 -1.87 22.15 -14.54
N LYS A 130 -1.53 22.31 -15.83
CA LYS A 130 -0.98 23.56 -16.35
C LYS A 130 -2.00 24.67 -16.57
N ASN A 131 -3.30 24.38 -16.69
CA ASN A 131 -4.31 25.40 -17.01
C ASN A 131 -5.76 24.93 -16.77
N PRO A 132 -6.45 25.36 -15.70
CA PRO A 132 -5.99 26.25 -14.61
C PRO A 132 -4.95 25.57 -13.72
N GLU A 133 -4.17 26.36 -12.97
CA GLU A 133 -3.22 25.80 -11.99
C GLU A 133 -3.99 25.09 -10.87
N LYS A 134 -3.93 23.76 -10.87
CA LYS A 134 -4.46 22.92 -9.81
C LYS A 134 -3.38 21.96 -9.34
N ILE A 135 -3.30 21.78 -8.03
CA ILE A 135 -2.41 20.84 -7.39
C ILE A 135 -3.26 19.79 -6.67
N ALA A 136 -2.93 18.53 -6.89
CA ALA A 136 -3.40 17.42 -6.07
C ALA A 136 -2.26 16.87 -5.22
N PHE A 137 -2.48 16.72 -3.92
CA PHE A 137 -1.58 16.05 -3.00
C PHE A 137 -2.10 14.65 -2.69
N LEU A 138 -1.24 13.64 -2.83
CA LEU A 138 -1.62 12.25 -2.73
C LEU A 138 -0.76 11.53 -1.69
N GLU A 139 -1.43 10.64 -0.96
CA GLU A 139 -0.82 9.71 -0.02
C GLU A 139 -1.28 8.29 -0.33
N ALA A 140 -0.34 7.36 -0.43
CA ALA A 140 -0.60 5.93 -0.57
C ALA A 140 -0.50 5.24 0.80
N LYS A 141 -1.42 4.30 1.04
CA LYS A 141 -1.41 3.46 2.24
C LYS A 141 -1.31 1.99 1.82
N CYS A 142 -0.32 1.30 2.36
CA CYS A 142 -0.18 -0.15 2.20
C CYS A 142 -1.08 -0.85 3.21
N VAL A 143 -2.05 -1.63 2.74
CA VAL A 143 -3.01 -2.35 3.59
C VAL A 143 -2.83 -3.85 3.38
N THR A 144 -2.24 -4.52 4.36
CA THR A 144 -2.01 -5.98 4.33
C THR A 144 -2.95 -6.75 5.25
N LEU A 145 -3.42 -6.11 6.33
CA LEU A 145 -4.38 -6.69 7.26
C LEU A 145 -5.77 -6.69 6.63
N VAL A 146 -6.38 -7.87 6.53
CA VAL A 146 -7.79 -8.03 6.13
C VAL A 146 -8.52 -8.85 7.18
N GLN A 147 -9.65 -8.32 7.65
CA GLN A 147 -10.58 -9.01 8.55
C GLN A 147 -11.97 -8.98 7.92
N GLU A 148 -12.59 -10.14 7.74
CA GLU A 148 -13.95 -10.27 7.18
C GLU A 148 -14.14 -9.57 5.82
N GLY A 149 -13.07 -9.53 5.03
CA GLY A 149 -13.04 -8.84 3.74
C GLY A 149 -12.85 -7.32 3.82
N THR A 150 -12.64 -6.75 5.00
CA THR A 150 -12.27 -5.35 5.20
C THR A 150 -10.75 -5.22 5.32
N GLY A 151 -10.14 -4.50 4.38
CA GLY A 151 -8.75 -4.07 4.52
C GLY A 151 -8.64 -2.97 5.57
N LEU A 152 -7.82 -3.20 6.59
CA LEU A 152 -7.74 -2.33 7.78
C LEU A 152 -6.37 -1.67 7.87
N PHE A 153 -6.37 -0.34 8.01
CA PHE A 153 -5.16 0.44 8.22
C PHE A 153 -5.31 1.40 9.41
N PRO A 154 -4.34 1.50 10.32
CA PRO A 154 -3.05 0.79 10.30
C PRO A 154 -3.10 -0.58 10.98
N ASP A 155 -2.01 -1.35 10.86
CA ASP A 155 -1.77 -2.61 11.59
C ASP A 155 -0.98 -2.41 12.91
N ALA A 156 -0.56 -1.17 13.18
CA ALA A 156 0.05 -0.69 14.42
C ALA A 156 -0.22 0.83 14.57
N PRO A 157 -0.22 1.40 15.79
CA PRO A 157 -0.42 2.84 15.96
C PRO A 157 0.53 3.69 15.11
N THR A 158 0.01 4.72 14.43
CA THR A 158 0.76 5.52 13.45
C THR A 158 0.57 7.02 13.62
N GLU A 159 1.46 7.63 14.39
CA GLU A 159 1.47 9.09 14.54
C GLU A 159 1.75 9.81 13.21
N ARG A 160 2.68 9.27 12.40
CA ARG A 160 2.99 9.83 11.08
C ARG A 160 1.79 9.76 10.15
N GLY A 161 1.10 8.62 10.08
CA GLY A 161 -0.09 8.46 9.25
C GLY A 161 -1.19 9.44 9.66
N ARG A 162 -1.42 9.59 10.97
CA ARG A 162 -2.35 10.57 11.54
C ARG A 162 -1.99 11.99 11.14
N LYS A 163 -0.73 12.40 11.33
CA LYS A 163 -0.24 13.74 10.97
C LYS A 163 -0.47 14.04 9.48
N HIS A 164 -0.16 13.09 8.60
CA HIS A 164 -0.40 13.25 7.16
C HIS A 164 -1.88 13.45 6.83
N LEU A 165 -2.80 12.74 7.49
CA LEU A 165 -4.25 12.94 7.28
C LEU A 165 -4.70 14.35 7.70
N LEU A 166 -4.24 14.85 8.84
CA LEU A 166 -4.58 16.19 9.31
C LEU A 166 -4.01 17.29 8.40
N GLU A 167 -2.81 17.09 7.83
CA GLU A 167 -2.24 18.02 6.88
C GLU A 167 -2.94 17.97 5.52
N LEU A 168 -3.36 16.79 5.03
CA LEU A 168 -4.23 16.68 3.86
C LEU A 168 -5.59 17.36 4.09
N ALA A 169 -6.15 17.24 5.30
CA ALA A 169 -7.37 17.94 5.67
C ALA A 169 -7.18 19.46 5.61
N GLN A 170 -6.04 19.97 6.06
CA GLN A 170 -5.71 21.38 5.94
C GLN A 170 -5.57 21.82 4.47
N LEU A 171 -4.87 21.03 3.65
CA LEU A 171 -4.74 21.31 2.21
C LEU A 171 -6.10 21.35 1.50
N ALA A 172 -7.02 20.44 1.87
CA ALA A 172 -8.38 20.43 1.34
C ALA A 172 -9.15 21.72 1.72
N ARG A 173 -9.02 22.18 2.97
CA ARG A 173 -9.61 23.47 3.42
C ARG A 173 -9.00 24.66 2.68
N ASP A 174 -7.73 24.58 2.33
CA ASP A 174 -6.99 25.57 1.55
C ASP A 174 -7.26 25.46 0.03
N SER A 175 -8.33 24.76 -0.36
CA SER A 175 -8.79 24.58 -1.75
C SER A 175 -7.82 23.82 -2.66
N HIS A 176 -6.83 23.12 -2.10
CA HIS A 176 -6.06 22.13 -2.84
C HIS A 176 -6.82 20.80 -2.86
N ARG A 177 -6.65 20.03 -3.93
CA ARG A 177 -7.20 18.68 -3.96
C ARG A 177 -6.29 17.76 -3.13
N ALA A 178 -6.87 16.94 -2.27
CA ALA A 178 -6.14 16.03 -1.41
C ALA A 178 -6.74 14.62 -1.53
N LEU A 179 -5.92 13.61 -1.78
CA LEU A 179 -6.37 12.25 -2.00
C LEU A 179 -5.57 11.24 -1.19
N VAL A 180 -6.25 10.22 -0.68
CA VAL A 180 -5.64 9.06 -0.05
C VAL A 180 -6.02 7.81 -0.84
N PHE A 181 -5.02 7.00 -1.19
CA PHE A 181 -5.21 5.73 -1.88
C PHE A 181 -4.82 4.57 -0.96
N TYR A 182 -5.80 3.77 -0.55
CA TYR A 182 -5.57 2.48 0.08
C TYR A 182 -5.28 1.42 -0.98
N PHE A 183 -4.09 0.83 -0.94
CA PHE A 183 -3.76 -0.33 -1.74
C PHE A 183 -3.91 -1.56 -0.84
N VAL A 184 -5.03 -2.28 -1.01
CA VAL A 184 -5.33 -3.51 -0.29
C VAL A 184 -4.56 -4.64 -0.96
N GLN A 185 -3.37 -4.90 -0.42
CA GLN A 185 -2.39 -5.84 -0.97
C GLN A 185 -2.76 -7.31 -0.74
N HIS A 186 -3.87 -7.56 -0.03
CA HIS A 186 -4.37 -8.87 0.31
C HIS A 186 -5.61 -9.22 -0.55
N PRO A 187 -5.61 -10.38 -1.27
CA PRO A 187 -6.68 -10.76 -2.19
C PRO A 187 -8.09 -10.85 -1.58
N GLY A 188 -8.20 -11.21 -0.29
CA GLY A 188 -9.47 -11.21 0.44
C GLY A 188 -10.13 -9.83 0.63
N GLY A 189 -9.43 -8.73 0.36
CA GLY A 189 -9.93 -7.37 0.55
C GLY A 189 -11.07 -7.00 -0.39
N LYS A 190 -12.25 -6.72 0.13
CA LYS A 190 -13.47 -6.32 -0.61
C LYS A 190 -13.85 -4.86 -0.38
N ARG A 191 -13.28 -4.23 0.66
CA ARG A 191 -13.41 -2.81 1.02
C ARG A 191 -12.17 -2.37 1.80
N ALA A 192 -12.02 -1.08 2.07
CA ALA A 192 -10.98 -0.57 2.98
C ALA A 192 -11.54 0.42 4.00
N TRP A 193 -11.00 0.41 5.20
CA TRP A 193 -11.34 1.37 6.24
C TRP A 193 -10.20 1.59 7.25
N ALA A 194 -10.36 2.61 8.11
CA ALA A 194 -9.47 2.81 9.24
C ALA A 194 -9.67 1.72 10.30
N ASN A 195 -8.56 1.22 10.84
CA ASN A 195 -8.55 0.31 11.98
C ASN A 195 -8.67 1.09 13.30
N GLY A 196 -9.90 1.41 13.69
CA GLY A 196 -10.18 2.16 14.92
C GLY A 196 -9.79 1.43 16.20
N GLU A 197 -9.81 0.09 16.22
CA GLU A 197 -9.36 -0.69 17.37
C GLU A 197 -7.85 -0.58 17.57
N MET A 198 -7.08 -0.58 16.47
CA MET A 198 -5.63 -0.46 16.52
C MET A 198 -5.17 0.98 16.80
N ASP A 199 -5.80 1.97 16.15
CA ASP A 199 -5.46 3.38 16.33
C ASP A 199 -6.72 4.27 16.24
N PRO A 200 -7.41 4.50 17.38
CA PRO A 200 -8.58 5.37 17.42
C PRO A 200 -8.29 6.79 16.90
N LYS A 201 -7.09 7.31 17.17
CA LYS A 201 -6.70 8.68 16.75
C LYS A 201 -6.50 8.77 15.24
N PHE A 202 -6.03 7.71 14.60
CA PHE A 202 -5.97 7.63 13.14
C PHE A 202 -7.38 7.59 12.54
N ALA A 203 -8.29 6.79 13.10
CA ALA A 203 -9.67 6.72 12.63
C ALA A 203 -10.39 8.06 12.76
N ASP A 204 -10.21 8.78 13.87
CA ASP A 204 -10.76 10.13 14.04
C ASP A 204 -10.18 11.12 13.02
N ALA A 205 -8.87 11.07 12.78
CA ALA A 205 -8.23 11.91 11.76
C ALA A 205 -8.71 11.58 10.34
N MET A 206 -9.04 10.32 10.04
CA MET A 206 -9.65 9.95 8.75
C MET A 206 -11.05 10.56 8.62
N ARG A 207 -11.88 10.49 9.66
CA ARG A 207 -13.21 11.12 9.66
C ARG A 207 -13.11 12.64 9.49
N GLU A 208 -12.17 13.29 10.17
CA GLU A 208 -11.90 14.72 10.00
C GLU A 208 -11.45 15.05 8.57
N ALA A 209 -10.55 14.26 7.99
CA ALA A 209 -10.08 14.43 6.63
C ALA A 209 -11.23 14.30 5.61
N ILE A 210 -12.10 13.31 5.77
CA ILE A 210 -13.30 13.15 4.93
C ILE A 210 -14.19 14.40 5.02
N GLN A 211 -14.45 14.89 6.24
CA GLN A 211 -15.26 16.10 6.45
C GLN A 211 -14.62 17.35 5.83
N ALA A 212 -13.30 17.44 5.81
CA ALA A 212 -12.55 18.53 5.20
C ALA A 212 -12.51 18.48 3.66
N GLY A 213 -12.98 17.39 3.05
CA GLY A 213 -13.01 17.21 1.59
C GLY A 213 -11.85 16.40 1.02
N VAL A 214 -11.09 15.67 1.85
CA VAL A 214 -10.09 14.71 1.36
C VAL A 214 -10.81 13.52 0.72
N GLU A 215 -10.43 13.19 -0.51
CA GLU A 215 -10.99 12.07 -1.27
C GLU A 215 -10.27 10.76 -0.92
N PHE A 216 -11.01 9.69 -0.67
CA PHE A 216 -10.45 8.37 -0.38
C PHE A 216 -10.82 7.37 -1.48
N TYR A 217 -9.81 6.67 -1.97
CA TYR A 217 -9.95 5.59 -2.95
C TYR A 217 -9.30 4.33 -2.40
N ALA A 218 -9.83 3.16 -2.78
CA ALA A 218 -9.21 1.88 -2.46
C ALA A 218 -9.15 0.97 -3.67
N TYR A 219 -8.04 0.26 -3.80
CA TYR A 219 -7.80 -0.73 -4.84
C TYR A 219 -7.30 -2.02 -4.20
N ARG A 220 -8.03 -3.11 -4.41
CA ARG A 220 -7.49 -4.45 -4.17
C ARG A 220 -6.43 -4.74 -5.21
N VAL A 221 -5.27 -5.19 -4.75
CA VAL A 221 -4.11 -5.52 -5.57
C VAL A 221 -3.99 -7.02 -5.66
N MET A 222 -4.03 -7.55 -6.89
CA MET A 222 -3.80 -8.97 -7.17
C MET A 222 -2.46 -9.15 -7.89
N PRO A 223 -1.50 -9.85 -7.27
CA PRO A 223 -0.24 -10.19 -7.93
C PRO A 223 -0.46 -11.17 -9.10
N GLY A 224 0.04 -10.83 -10.28
CA GLY A 224 0.25 -11.76 -11.39
C GLY A 224 1.70 -11.73 -11.86
N GLU A 225 2.09 -12.70 -12.71
CA GLU A 225 3.48 -12.78 -13.20
C GLU A 225 3.82 -11.61 -14.14
N GLU A 226 2.93 -11.35 -15.11
CA GLU A 226 3.12 -10.27 -16.11
C GLU A 226 2.39 -8.98 -15.73
N TRP A 227 1.24 -9.11 -15.07
CA TRP A 227 0.34 -8.00 -14.75
C TRP A 227 0.03 -7.97 -13.26
N VAL A 228 -0.12 -6.77 -12.71
CA VAL A 228 -0.76 -6.53 -11.42
C VAL A 228 -2.15 -5.98 -11.72
N GLU A 229 -3.17 -6.65 -11.20
CA GLU A 229 -4.55 -6.18 -11.31
C GLU A 229 -4.88 -5.31 -10.10
N LEU A 230 -5.39 -4.12 -10.38
CA LEU A 230 -5.93 -3.18 -9.39
C LEU A 230 -7.43 -3.08 -9.61
N THR A 231 -8.21 -3.67 -8.70
CA THR A 231 -9.67 -3.61 -8.75
C THR A 231 -10.16 -2.63 -7.68
N GLU A 232 -10.87 -1.58 -8.11
CA GLU A 232 -11.46 -0.59 -7.21
C GLU A 232 -12.42 -1.27 -6.23
N VAL A 233 -12.29 -0.95 -4.96
CA VAL A 233 -13.14 -1.44 -3.86
C VAL A 233 -13.62 -0.24 -3.05
N PRO A 234 -14.81 -0.31 -2.44
CA PRO A 234 -15.33 0.79 -1.65
C PRO A 234 -14.45 1.12 -0.44
N VAL A 235 -14.39 2.42 -0.09
CA VAL A 235 -13.89 2.89 1.20
C VAL A 235 -15.11 3.10 2.09
N GLU A 236 -15.43 2.11 2.91
CA GLU A 236 -16.66 2.06 3.69
C GLU A 236 -16.38 1.50 5.08
N GLU A 237 -16.94 2.15 6.09
CA GLU A 237 -16.95 1.65 7.46
C GLU A 237 -17.66 0.28 7.47
N PRO A 238 -17.06 -0.76 8.07
CA PRO A 238 -17.78 -2.01 8.28
C PRO A 238 -19.05 -1.71 9.10
N ALA A 239 -20.17 -2.33 8.73
CA ALA A 239 -21.38 -2.22 9.53
C ALA A 239 -21.05 -2.76 10.93
N GLY A 240 -21.28 -1.94 11.96
CA GLY A 240 -21.21 -2.44 13.33
C GLY A 240 -22.23 -3.56 13.51
N GLU A 241 -21.80 -4.69 14.06
CA GLU A 241 -22.73 -5.69 14.60
C GLU A 241 -23.51 -5.13 15.80
#